data_AF-A0A7C7WHI2-F1
#
_entry.id   AF-A0A7C7WHI2-F1
#
_cell.length_a   1.000
_cell.length_b   1.000
_cell.length_c   1.000
_cell.angle_alpha   90.00
_cell.angle_beta   90.00
_cell.angle_gamma   90.00
#
_symmetry.space_group_name_H-M   'P 1'
#
loop_
_entity.id
_entity.type
_entity.pdbx_description
1 polymer ?
#
loop_
_entity_poly.entity_id
_entity_poly.type
_entity_poly.pdbx_seq_one_letter_code
_entity_poly.pdbx_strand_id
1 'polypeptide(L)'
;MLMYIHGGGWTNGSKESSALTFLPYLEMGWSVVNIEYRMADVAHAPAAVEDCRCALRWVYRNAERYNFDVERIVVTGNSAGGHLSLTTGMVTADAGLDRQCPGDRNRAWSTGTTSMAELKVPRSSTGMASPTS
;
A
#
# COMPACT_ATOMS: atom_id res chain seq x y z
N MET A 1 -8.42 -4.29 3.77
CA MET A 1 -7.50 -4.19 4.92
C MET A 1 -6.69 -2.91 4.83
N LEU A 2 -6.26 -2.36 5.97
CA LEU A 2 -5.53 -1.10 6.06
C LEU A 2 -4.06 -1.36 6.39
N MET A 3 -3.15 -0.87 5.57
CA MET A 3 -1.73 -0.77 5.88
C MET A 3 -1.43 0.67 6.28
N TYR A 4 -1.04 0.89 7.53
CA TYR A 4 -0.79 2.22 8.07
C TYR A 4 0.70 2.47 8.29
N ILE A 5 1.20 3.62 7.83
CA ILE A 5 2.60 4.04 7.93
C ILE A 5 2.67 5.35 8.73
N HIS A 6 3.43 5.35 9.83
CA HIS A 6 3.55 6.53 10.68
C HIS A 6 4.33 7.68 10.02
N GLY A 7 4.02 8.90 10.45
CA GLY A 7 4.78 10.10 10.09
C GLY A 7 6.02 10.31 10.96
N GLY A 8 6.61 11.50 10.88
CA GLY A 8 7.79 11.88 11.68
C GLY A 8 9.04 12.21 10.86
N GLY A 9 8.86 12.71 9.63
CA GLY A 9 9.96 13.25 8.83
C GLY A 9 11.09 12.24 8.57
N TRP A 10 10.76 10.96 8.44
CA TRP A 10 11.69 9.83 8.25
C TRP A 10 12.74 9.63 9.35
N THR A 11 12.76 10.47 10.36
CA THR A 11 13.81 10.57 11.39
C THR A 11 13.26 10.39 12.79
N ASN A 12 11.94 10.32 12.93
CA ASN A 12 11.26 10.23 14.20
C ASN A 12 9.92 9.49 14.06
N GLY A 13 9.30 9.21 15.20
CA GLY A 13 8.03 8.48 15.29
C GLY A 13 8.23 6.99 15.44
N SER A 14 7.13 6.28 15.65
CA SER A 14 7.10 4.82 15.63
C SER A 14 5.70 4.34 15.23
N LYS A 15 5.56 3.06 14.93
CA LYS A 15 4.25 2.49 14.64
C LYS A 15 3.31 2.61 15.84
N GLU A 16 3.80 2.48 17.07
CA GLU A 16 2.98 2.55 18.30
C GLU A 16 2.33 3.92 18.47
N SER A 17 3.00 5.00 18.05
CA SER A 17 2.46 6.36 18.15
C SER A 17 1.23 6.59 17.26
N SER A 18 0.95 5.68 16.33
CA SER A 18 -0.15 5.78 15.38
C SER A 18 -1.36 4.90 15.74
N ALA A 19 -1.30 4.17 16.86
CA ALA A 19 -2.34 3.21 17.24
C ALA A 19 -3.75 3.80 17.22
N LEU A 20 -3.92 4.97 17.85
CA LEU A 20 -5.21 5.65 17.93
C LEU A 20 -5.74 6.11 16.57
N THR A 21 -4.87 6.33 15.58
CA THR A 21 -5.28 6.80 14.26
C THR A 21 -6.06 5.73 13.49
N PHE A 22 -5.72 4.45 13.67
CA PHE A 22 -6.37 3.36 12.95
C PHE A 22 -7.40 2.57 13.77
N LEU A 23 -7.58 2.89 15.07
CA LEU A 23 -8.60 2.25 15.91
C LEU A 23 -10.00 2.24 15.29
N PRO A 24 -10.52 3.33 14.69
CA PRO A 24 -11.86 3.30 14.09
C PRO A 24 -12.00 2.26 12.97
N TYR A 25 -10.93 1.94 12.25
CA TYR A 25 -10.96 0.93 11.19
C TYR A 25 -11.04 -0.48 11.78
N LEU A 26 -10.36 -0.74 12.89
CA LEU A 26 -10.49 -1.99 13.63
C LEU A 26 -11.93 -2.18 14.13
N GLU A 27 -12.56 -1.12 14.65
CA GLU A 27 -13.96 -1.14 15.10
C GLU A 27 -14.94 -1.42 13.95
N MET A 28 -14.61 -0.95 12.73
CA MET A 28 -15.35 -1.28 11.50
C MET A 28 -15.06 -2.69 10.94
N GLY A 29 -14.26 -3.50 11.64
CA GLY A 29 -13.94 -4.87 11.24
C GLY A 29 -12.82 -4.99 10.19
N TRP A 30 -12.06 -3.92 9.95
CA TRP A 30 -10.91 -3.98 9.04
C TRP A 30 -9.73 -4.65 9.75
N SER A 31 -8.99 -5.49 9.04
CA SER A 31 -7.64 -5.86 9.48
C SER A 31 -6.69 -4.68 9.27
N VAL A 32 -5.84 -4.39 10.26
CA VAL A 32 -4.80 -3.36 10.17
C VAL A 32 -3.42 -3.99 10.26
N VAL A 33 -2.53 -3.59 9.35
CA VAL A 33 -1.10 -3.85 9.42
C VAL A 33 -0.38 -2.52 9.64
N ASN A 34 0.18 -2.36 10.83
CA ASN A 34 0.85 -1.14 11.28
C ASN A 34 2.37 -1.28 11.09
N ILE A 35 2.96 -0.40 10.28
CA ILE A 35 4.31 -0.56 9.74
C ILE A 35 5.32 0.27 10.51
N GLU A 36 6.46 -0.36 10.83
CA GLU A 36 7.69 0.31 11.23
C GLU A 36 8.66 0.27 10.06
N TYR A 37 9.34 1.38 9.77
CA TYR A 37 10.37 1.47 8.74
C TYR A 37 11.69 1.95 9.35
N ARG A 38 12.81 1.61 8.72
CA ARG A 38 14.12 2.13 9.15
C ARG A 38 14.14 3.65 9.02
N MET A 39 14.39 4.31 10.15
CA MET A 39 14.59 5.76 10.20
C MET A 39 15.92 6.16 9.53
N ALA A 40 16.02 7.42 9.10
CA ALA A 40 17.11 7.91 8.26
C ALA A 40 18.47 7.96 8.97
N ASP A 41 18.49 7.90 10.31
CA ASP A 41 19.68 7.75 11.15
C ASP A 41 20.19 6.30 11.17
N VAL A 42 19.32 5.31 10.98
CA VAL A 42 19.65 3.90 10.84
C VAL A 42 20.03 3.56 9.40
N ALA A 43 19.27 4.06 8.42
CA ALA A 43 19.51 3.83 7.00
C ALA A 43 18.99 4.98 6.13
N HIS A 44 19.86 5.54 5.30
CA HIS A 44 19.50 6.62 4.39
C HIS A 44 18.54 6.16 3.27
N ALA A 45 17.94 7.14 2.58
CA ALA A 45 17.12 6.88 1.42
C ALA A 45 17.87 6.00 0.39
N PRO A 46 17.20 5.02 -0.25
CA PRO A 46 15.75 4.78 -0.26
C PRO A 46 15.22 3.79 0.79
N ALA A 47 15.96 3.47 1.86
CA ALA A 47 15.65 2.36 2.77
C ALA A 47 14.21 2.32 3.32
N ALA A 48 13.66 3.47 3.74
CA ALA A 48 12.29 3.54 4.24
C ALA A 48 11.23 3.17 3.18
N VAL A 49 11.48 3.50 1.90
CA VAL A 49 10.62 3.10 0.78
C VAL A 49 10.71 1.59 0.57
N GLU A 50 11.92 1.03 0.57
CA GLU A 50 12.15 -0.41 0.45
C GLU A 50 11.41 -1.17 1.55
N ASP A 51 11.51 -0.71 2.81
CA ASP A 51 10.84 -1.35 3.95
C ASP A 51 9.32 -1.39 3.80
N CYS A 52 8.71 -0.28 3.39
CA CYS A 52 7.26 -0.22 3.17
C CYS A 52 6.83 -1.14 2.03
N ARG A 53 7.59 -1.22 0.94
CA ARG A 53 7.31 -2.15 -0.15
C ARG A 53 7.50 -3.60 0.27
N CYS A 54 8.53 -3.90 1.05
CA CYS A 54 8.75 -5.21 1.64
C CYS A 54 7.64 -5.62 2.61
N ALA A 55 7.09 -4.66 3.36
CA ALA A 55 5.93 -4.90 4.20
C ALA A 55 4.68 -5.20 3.37
N LEU A 56 4.42 -4.48 2.27
CA LEU A 56 3.33 -4.82 1.35
C LEU A 56 3.52 -6.24 0.77
N ARG A 57 4.75 -6.61 0.35
CA ARG A 57 5.05 -7.97 -0.09
C ARG A 57 4.79 -9.00 1.02
N TRP A 58 5.12 -8.68 2.26
CA TRP A 58 4.81 -9.54 3.41
C TRP A 58 3.30 -9.73 3.57
N VAL A 59 2.48 -8.70 3.38
CA VAL A 59 1.01 -8.80 3.40
C VAL A 59 0.53 -9.80 2.34
N TYR A 60 0.96 -9.66 1.08
CA TYR A 60 0.60 -10.61 0.01
C TYR A 60 0.99 -12.05 0.34
N ARG A 61 2.22 -12.26 0.84
CA ARG A 61 2.70 -13.61 1.17
C ARG A 61 1.96 -14.27 2.31
N ASN A 62 1.42 -13.48 3.24
CA ASN A 62 0.73 -14.00 4.42
C ASN A 62 -0.79 -13.81 4.34
N ALA A 63 -1.33 -13.44 3.17
CA ALA A 63 -2.73 -13.12 3.00
C ALA A 63 -3.63 -14.28 3.40
N GLU A 64 -3.32 -15.51 2.97
CA GLU A 64 -4.09 -16.71 3.35
C GLU A 64 -4.04 -16.95 4.87
N ARG A 65 -2.84 -16.84 5.46
CA ARG A 65 -2.63 -17.09 6.89
C ARG A 65 -3.42 -16.15 7.80
N TYR A 66 -3.51 -14.88 7.41
CA TYR A 66 -4.17 -13.84 8.21
C TYR A 66 -5.52 -13.40 7.63
N ASN A 67 -6.02 -14.11 6.61
CA ASN A 67 -7.26 -13.80 5.91
C ASN A 67 -7.33 -12.35 5.39
N PHE A 68 -6.24 -11.87 4.79
CA PHE A 68 -6.21 -10.55 4.16
C PHE A 68 -6.82 -10.61 2.75
N ASP A 69 -7.79 -9.73 2.50
CA ASP A 69 -8.29 -9.46 1.15
C ASP A 69 -7.29 -8.59 0.38
N VAL A 70 -6.51 -9.22 -0.50
CA VAL A 70 -5.47 -8.55 -1.30
C VAL A 70 -6.01 -7.74 -2.47
N GLU A 71 -7.28 -7.95 -2.84
CA GLU A 71 -7.96 -7.12 -3.85
C GLU A 71 -8.45 -5.78 -3.25
N ARG A 72 -8.41 -5.66 -1.91
CA ARG A 72 -8.91 -4.48 -1.17
C ARG A 72 -7.90 -4.01 -0.14
N ILE A 73 -6.73 -3.57 -0.59
CA ILE A 73 -5.70 -2.98 0.27
C ILE A 73 -5.77 -1.45 0.18
N VAL A 74 -5.85 -0.79 1.34
CA VAL A 74 -5.63 0.66 1.46
C VAL A 74 -4.29 0.87 2.14
N VAL A 75 -3.38 1.61 1.50
CA VAL A 75 -2.12 2.05 2.09
C VAL A 75 -2.24 3.53 2.42
N THR A 76 -2.02 3.90 3.67
CA THR A 76 -2.13 5.30 4.10
C THR A 76 -1.17 5.63 5.24
N GLY A 77 -0.99 6.93 5.47
CA GLY A 77 -0.11 7.44 6.50
C GLY A 77 -0.13 8.96 6.54
N ASN A 78 0.46 9.54 7.58
CA ASN A 78 0.52 10.99 7.76
C ASN A 78 1.92 11.54 7.43
N SER A 79 2.00 12.71 6.78
CA SER A 79 3.27 13.40 6.47
C SER A 79 4.27 12.49 5.73
N ALA A 80 5.43 12.19 6.32
CA ALA A 80 6.40 11.22 5.78
C ALA A 80 5.74 9.85 5.47
N GLY A 81 4.81 9.39 6.31
CA GLY A 81 4.06 8.16 6.08
C GLY A 81 3.10 8.27 4.89
N GLY A 82 2.58 9.47 4.59
CA GLY A 82 1.77 9.72 3.39
C GLY A 82 2.62 9.63 2.12
N HIS A 83 3.82 10.21 2.14
CA HIS A 83 4.80 10.03 1.06
C HIS A 83 5.18 8.55 0.87
N LEU A 84 5.46 7.83 1.95
CA LEU A 84 5.77 6.40 1.91
C LEU A 84 4.59 5.56 1.39
N SER A 85 3.36 5.94 1.73
CA SER A 85 2.15 5.29 1.21
C SER A 85 2.03 5.46 -0.30
N LEU A 86 2.22 6.69 -0.79
CA LEU A 86 2.16 7.00 -2.21
C LEU A 86 3.24 6.24 -2.99
N THR A 87 4.49 6.28 -2.51
CA THR A 87 5.61 5.57 -3.16
C THR A 87 5.44 4.06 -3.11
N THR A 88 4.86 3.50 -2.04
CA THR A 88 4.53 2.07 -1.95
C THR A 88 3.52 1.65 -3.02
N GLY A 89 2.48 2.46 -3.25
CA GLY A 89 1.43 2.15 -4.22
C GLY A 89 1.79 2.47 -5.68
N MET A 90 2.61 3.50 -5.92
CA MET A 90 2.89 4.00 -7.28
C MET A 90 4.21 3.50 -7.89
N VAL A 91 5.22 3.18 -7.08
CA VAL A 91 6.51 2.73 -7.63
C VAL A 91 6.34 1.35 -8.27
N THR A 92 6.85 1.21 -9.48
CA THR A 92 6.80 -0.03 -10.25
C THR A 92 7.98 -0.95 -9.91
N ALA A 93 7.85 -2.23 -10.20
CA ALA A 93 8.85 -3.24 -9.82
C ALA A 93 10.24 -3.02 -10.47
N ASP A 94 10.30 -2.41 -11.65
CA ASP A 94 11.53 -2.09 -12.39
C ASP A 94 12.41 -1.05 -11.67
N ALA A 95 11.84 -0.26 -10.75
CA ALA A 95 12.61 0.63 -9.88
C ALA A 95 13.59 -0.13 -8.95
N GLY A 96 13.40 -1.44 -8.77
CA GLY A 96 14.37 -2.30 -8.09
C GLY A 96 14.41 -2.14 -6.57
N LEU A 97 13.40 -1.50 -5.97
CA LEU A 97 13.31 -1.25 -4.51
C LEU A 97 12.78 -2.45 -3.70
N ASP A 98 12.46 -3.57 -4.36
CA ASP A 98 11.89 -4.78 -3.72
C ASP A 98 12.94 -5.89 -3.49
N ARG A 99 14.21 -5.66 -3.83
CA ARG A 99 15.22 -6.72 -3.93
C ARG A 99 15.75 -7.22 -2.59
N GLN A 100 15.57 -6.45 -1.52
CA GLN A 100 16.13 -6.73 -0.19
C GLN A 100 15.08 -7.24 0.80
N CYS A 101 13.91 -7.66 0.32
CA CYS A 101 12.83 -8.03 1.21
C CYS A 101 13.14 -9.32 1.99
N PRO A 102 12.96 -9.31 3.33
CA PRO A 102 13.14 -10.51 4.13
C PRO A 102 12.22 -11.65 3.64
N GLY A 103 12.81 -12.84 3.47
CA GLY A 103 12.12 -14.06 3.07
C GLY A 103 12.02 -14.31 1.54
N ASP A 104 12.63 -13.46 0.70
CA ASP A 104 12.40 -13.47 -0.76
C ASP A 104 13.38 -14.31 -1.60
N ARG A 105 14.02 -15.35 -1.02
CA ARG A 105 15.07 -16.08 -1.75
C ARG A 105 14.57 -16.96 -2.91
N ASN A 106 13.27 -17.28 -3.02
CA ASN A 106 12.78 -18.34 -3.91
C ASN A 106 11.39 -18.13 -4.59
N ARG A 107 10.76 -16.95 -4.56
CA ARG A 107 9.52 -16.69 -5.32
C ARG A 107 9.67 -15.49 -6.25
N ALA A 108 10.00 -15.76 -7.51
CA ALA A 108 9.80 -14.80 -8.58
C ALA A 108 8.29 -14.61 -8.79
N TRP A 109 7.80 -13.39 -8.63
CA TRP A 109 6.44 -13.03 -9.00
C TRP A 109 6.45 -12.54 -10.43
N SER A 110 5.78 -13.26 -11.33
CA SER A 110 5.20 -12.65 -12.51
C SER A 110 4.08 -11.75 -12.00
N THR A 111 4.19 -10.43 -12.20
CA THR A 111 3.02 -9.55 -12.09
C THR A 111 1.90 -10.22 -12.86
N GLY A 112 0.82 -10.61 -12.16
CA GLY A 112 -0.42 -11.00 -12.81
C GLY A 112 -0.72 -9.98 -13.90
N THR A 113 -1.05 -10.46 -15.09
CA THR A 113 -1.09 -9.72 -16.35
C THR A 113 -1.46 -8.26 -16.10
N THR A 114 -0.50 -7.35 -16.26
CA THR A 114 -0.79 -5.92 -16.27
C THR A 114 -1.68 -5.69 -17.47
N SER A 115 -2.99 -5.81 -17.28
CA SER A 115 -3.95 -5.32 -18.23
C SER A 115 -3.80 -3.81 -18.23
N MET A 116 -2.91 -3.31 -19.10
CA MET A 116 -2.86 -1.93 -19.58
C MET A 116 -4.08 -1.62 -20.46
N ALA A 117 -5.21 -2.30 -20.25
CA ALA A 117 -6.47 -1.89 -20.84
C ALA A 117 -6.87 -0.58 -20.15
N GLU A 118 -6.95 0.47 -20.95
CA GLU A 118 -7.42 1.80 -20.59
C GLU A 118 -8.57 1.73 -19.58
N LEU A 119 -8.42 2.41 -18.45
CA LEU A 119 -9.47 2.54 -17.44
C LEU A 119 -10.63 3.33 -18.08
N LYS A 120 -11.63 2.62 -18.64
CA LYS A 120 -12.82 3.26 -19.20
C LYS A 120 -13.63 3.90 -18.06
N VAL A 121 -13.53 5.22 -17.96
CA VAL A 121 -14.42 6.03 -17.12
C VAL A 121 -15.82 6.02 -17.76
N PRO A 122 -16.86 5.52 -17.09
CA PRO A 122 -18.21 5.52 -17.64
C PRO A 122 -18.72 6.96 -17.70
N ARG A 123 -19.03 7.45 -18.92
CA ARG A 123 -19.86 8.65 -19.06
C ARG A 123 -21.28 8.32 -18.65
N SER A 124 -21.83 9.11 -17.75
CA SER A 124 -23.23 9.04 -17.31
C SER A 124 -24.16 9.14 -18.51
N SER A 125 -24.99 8.11 -18.71
CA SER A 125 -26.13 8.15 -19.63
C SER A 125 -27.26 8.96 -19.01
N THR A 126 -27.31 10.25 -19.28
CA THR A 126 -28.58 10.98 -19.25
C THR A 126 -29.24 10.80 -20.61
N GLY A 127 -30.18 9.86 -20.66
CA GLY A 127 -31.13 9.77 -21.76
C GLY A 127 -32.12 10.93 -21.70
N MET A 128 -32.50 11.44 -22.86
CA MET A 128 -33.81 12.05 -23.03
C MET A 128 -34.31 11.81 -24.47
N ALA A 129 -35.60 11.52 -24.55
CA ALA A 129 -36.28 10.87 -25.65
C ALA A 129 -36.81 11.82 -26.75
N SER A 130 -36.93 11.28 -27.97
CA SER A 130 -37.91 11.57 -29.06
C SER A 130 -37.92 13.01 -29.67
N PRO A 131 -38.57 13.30 -30.84
CA PRO A 131 -39.53 12.49 -31.62
C PRO A 131 -39.40 12.51 -33.18
N THR A 132 -40.15 11.59 -33.81
CA THR A 132 -40.89 11.65 -35.10
C THR A 132 -40.22 12.13 -36.39
N SER A 133 -40.28 11.30 -37.45
CA SER A 133 -41.29 11.40 -38.52
C SER A 133 -41.34 10.11 -39.34
#